data_AF-A0A4S4MQZ8-F1
#
_entry.id   AF-A0A4S4MQZ8-F1
#
_cell.length_a   1.000
_cell.length_b   1.000
_cell.length_c   1.000
_cell.angle_alpha   90.00
_cell.angle_beta   90.00
_cell.angle_gamma   90.00
#
_symmetry.space_group_name_H-M   'P 1'
#
loop_
_entity.id
_entity.type
_entity.pdbx_description
1 polymer ?
#
loop_
_entity_poly.entity_id
_entity_poly.type
_entity_poly.pdbx_seq_one_letter_code
_entity_poly.pdbx_strand_id
1 'polypeptide(L)'
;MHVLSVVPSSVLSLLLAWCLIPAANANMYLIINDPAQGAQWSNGAANHISWTKGLLDGVNSFDIELSRLSVDGLIYVASYVPSISPSLNVMMTDVPPGDDYFLLFVNSTVGLKYGTSSMFSIRTSSNATTTTPDPTAPTVTISGSPNSLSTFATTFPASANGVALPGFKAVQASMPQLLAISLAMMFCLMGGVMTVL
;
A
#
# COMPACT_ATOMS: atom_id res chain seq x y z
N MET A 1 -22.27 -33.50 -27.33
CA MET A 1 -22.09 -32.17 -27.94
C MET A 1 -20.99 -31.45 -27.19
N HIS A 2 -19.78 -31.39 -27.76
CA HIS A 2 -18.59 -30.82 -27.14
C HIS A 2 -18.62 -29.29 -27.26
N VAL A 3 -19.04 -28.61 -26.20
CA VAL A 3 -19.15 -27.14 -26.15
C VAL A 3 -17.79 -26.43 -26.34
N LEU A 4 -16.69 -27.15 -26.13
CA LEU A 4 -15.31 -26.67 -26.32
C LEU A 4 -14.82 -26.69 -27.78
N SER A 5 -15.55 -27.34 -28.70
CA SER A 5 -15.11 -27.52 -30.10
C SER A 5 -15.36 -26.30 -31.00
N VAL A 6 -16.11 -25.30 -30.53
CA VAL A 6 -16.58 -24.16 -31.35
C VAL A 6 -15.76 -22.89 -31.10
N VAL A 7 -14.89 -22.89 -30.08
CA VAL A 7 -14.08 -21.72 -29.73
C VAL A 7 -12.74 -21.80 -30.46
N PRO A 8 -12.36 -20.79 -31.27
CA PRO A 8 -11.05 -20.76 -31.93
C PRO A 8 -9.92 -20.87 -30.90
N SER A 9 -8.90 -21.68 -31.18
CA SER A 9 -7.80 -21.96 -30.24
C SER A 9 -7.05 -20.71 -29.79
N SER A 10 -6.99 -19.69 -30.65
CA SER A 10 -6.47 -18.36 -30.33
C SER A 10 -7.30 -17.63 -29.27
N VAL A 11 -8.63 -17.75 -29.31
CA VAL A 11 -9.55 -17.17 -28.33
C VAL A 11 -9.46 -17.93 -27.00
N LEU A 12 -9.34 -19.26 -27.05
CA LEU A 12 -9.17 -20.10 -25.86
C LEU A 12 -7.84 -19.81 -25.15
N SER A 13 -6.75 -19.66 -25.91
CA SER A 13 -5.44 -19.27 -25.37
C SER A 13 -5.47 -17.87 -24.74
N LEU A 14 -6.17 -16.92 -25.37
CA LEU A 14 -6.32 -15.57 -24.81
C LEU A 14 -7.12 -15.60 -23.50
N LEU A 15 -8.20 -16.37 -23.45
CA LEU A 15 -9.04 -16.57 -22.25
C LEU A 15 -8.24 -17.21 -21.10
N LEU A 16 -7.49 -18.27 -21.39
CA LEU A 16 -6.64 -18.95 -20.41
C LEU A 16 -5.51 -18.04 -19.89
N ALA A 17 -4.86 -17.29 -20.76
CA ALA A 17 -3.87 -16.29 -20.37
C ALA A 17 -4.51 -15.19 -19.49
N TRP A 18 -5.70 -14.71 -19.87
CA TRP A 18 -6.44 -13.69 -19.13
C TRP A 18 -6.85 -14.15 -17.73
N CYS A 19 -7.21 -15.43 -17.55
CA CYS A 19 -7.51 -16.01 -16.25
C CYS A 19 -6.30 -16.08 -15.30
N LEU A 20 -5.07 -16.04 -15.83
CA LEU A 20 -3.83 -16.15 -15.05
C LEU A 20 -3.21 -14.78 -14.69
N ILE A 21 -3.65 -13.69 -15.34
CA ILE A 21 -3.19 -12.32 -15.04
C ILE A 21 -3.40 -11.92 -13.56
N PRO A 22 -4.53 -12.24 -12.89
CA PRO A 22 -4.72 -11.91 -11.48
C PRO A 22 -3.70 -12.58 -10.55
N ALA A 23 -3.20 -13.77 -10.89
CA ALA A 23 -2.20 -14.48 -10.10
C ALA A 23 -0.77 -13.93 -10.27
N ALA A 24 -0.50 -13.20 -11.36
CA ALA A 24 0.78 -12.52 -11.59
C ALA A 24 0.86 -11.15 -10.89
N ASN A 25 -0.29 -10.56 -10.53
CA ASN A 25 -0.35 -9.31 -9.77
C ASN A 25 -0.46 -9.63 -8.28
N ALA A 26 0.65 -9.86 -7.59
CA ALA A 26 0.65 -9.59 -6.15
C ALA A 26 0.61 -8.07 -6.00
N ASN A 27 -0.59 -7.50 -6.02
CA ASN A 27 -0.79 -6.13 -5.58
C ASN A 27 -0.35 -6.09 -4.11
N MET A 28 0.85 -5.55 -3.88
CA MET A 28 1.39 -5.31 -2.54
C MET A 28 0.57 -4.20 -1.88
N TYR A 29 -0.64 -4.54 -1.43
CA TYR A 29 -1.61 -3.58 -0.96
C TYR A 29 -1.69 -3.61 0.57
N LEU A 30 -1.35 -2.47 1.18
CA LEU A 30 -1.63 -2.19 2.57
C LEU A 30 -3.04 -1.59 2.65
N ILE A 31 -3.94 -2.27 3.36
CA ILE A 31 -5.29 -1.74 3.61
C ILE A 31 -5.19 -0.82 4.81
N ILE A 32 -5.36 0.48 4.61
CA ILE A 32 -5.39 1.44 5.71
C ILE A 32 -6.79 1.42 6.33
N ASN A 33 -6.89 1.00 7.59
CA ASN A 33 -8.17 0.88 8.29
C ASN A 33 -8.54 2.21 8.97
N ASP A 34 -7.55 2.89 9.57
CA ASP A 34 -7.69 4.23 10.15
C ASP A 34 -6.71 5.20 9.50
N PRO A 35 -7.15 6.43 9.15
CA PRO A 35 -8.45 7.02 9.43
C PRO A 35 -9.57 6.46 8.52
N ALA A 36 -10.71 6.16 9.13
CA ALA A 36 -11.93 5.78 8.43
C ALA A 36 -12.53 6.98 7.66
N GLN A 37 -13.42 6.69 6.71
CA GLN A 37 -14.12 7.73 5.95
C GLN A 37 -14.89 8.69 6.88
N GLY A 38 -14.66 9.99 6.72
CA GLY A 38 -15.31 11.02 7.54
C GLY A 38 -14.71 11.19 8.93
N ALA A 39 -13.59 10.52 9.25
CA ALA A 39 -12.85 10.75 10.47
C ALA A 39 -12.43 12.24 10.59
N GLN A 40 -12.36 12.72 11.83
CA GLN A 40 -11.93 14.07 12.12
C GLN A 40 -10.81 14.01 13.15
N TRP A 41 -9.60 14.30 12.71
CA TRP A 41 -8.45 14.41 13.56
C TRP A 41 -8.36 15.80 14.19
N SER A 42 -7.65 15.89 15.31
CA SER A 42 -7.44 17.15 16.03
C SER A 42 -5.96 17.51 16.12
N ASN A 43 -5.69 18.80 15.95
CA ASN A 43 -4.45 19.40 16.43
C ASN A 43 -4.37 19.35 17.96
N GLY A 44 -3.17 19.17 18.49
CA GLY A 44 -2.89 19.08 19.92
C GLY A 44 -3.23 17.72 20.54
N ALA A 45 -3.59 16.73 19.73
CA ALA A 45 -3.88 15.37 20.18
C ALA A 45 -3.12 14.33 19.35
N ALA A 46 -2.92 13.15 19.93
CA ALA A 46 -2.46 11.98 19.20
C ALA A 46 -3.65 11.39 18.42
N ASN A 47 -3.45 11.17 17.12
CA ASN A 47 -4.45 10.62 16.23
C ASN A 47 -3.98 9.25 15.74
N HIS A 48 -4.83 8.25 15.83
CA HIS A 48 -4.50 6.87 15.49
C HIS A 48 -4.54 6.62 13.97
N ILE A 49 -3.53 5.90 13.48
CA ILE A 49 -3.43 5.31 12.14
C ILE A 49 -3.28 3.81 12.30
N SER A 50 -3.99 3.03 11.49
CA SER A 50 -3.86 1.57 11.48
C SER A 50 -3.97 0.98 10.09
N TRP A 51 -3.34 -0.17 9.88
CA TRP A 51 -3.33 -0.86 8.60
C TRP A 51 -3.34 -2.38 8.75
N THR A 52 -3.85 -3.04 7.72
CA THR A 52 -3.80 -4.48 7.53
C THR A 52 -2.82 -4.79 6.41
N LYS A 53 -1.80 -5.59 6.75
CA LYS A 53 -0.78 -6.06 5.82
C LYS A 53 -1.25 -7.33 5.08
N GLY A 54 -0.97 -7.42 3.79
CA GLY A 54 -1.22 -8.63 3.00
C GLY A 54 -0.24 -9.76 3.33
N LEU A 55 -0.69 -11.01 3.24
CA LEU A 55 0.18 -12.17 3.40
C LEU A 55 1.11 -12.31 2.17
N LEU A 56 2.41 -12.46 2.41
CA LEU A 56 3.44 -12.61 1.36
C LEU A 56 3.51 -11.45 0.36
N ASP A 57 3.16 -10.25 0.80
CA ASP A 57 3.21 -9.03 -0.02
C ASP A 57 4.64 -8.49 -0.24
N GLY A 58 5.69 -9.09 0.33
CA GLY A 58 7.09 -8.65 0.17
C GLY A 58 7.44 -7.25 0.72
N VAL A 59 6.51 -6.53 1.37
CA VAL A 59 6.76 -5.18 1.91
C VAL A 59 7.36 -5.32 3.32
N ASN A 60 8.58 -4.87 3.57
CA ASN A 60 9.16 -4.94 4.93
C ASN A 60 9.10 -3.61 5.68
N SER A 61 9.02 -2.51 4.94
CA SER A 61 8.88 -1.16 5.45
C SER A 61 8.27 -0.27 4.38
N PHE A 62 7.71 0.84 4.82
CA PHE A 62 7.17 1.88 3.96
C PHE A 62 7.29 3.24 4.64
N ASP A 63 7.07 4.29 3.89
CA ASP A 63 6.98 5.67 4.35
C ASP A 63 5.51 6.07 4.41
N ILE A 64 5.20 6.95 5.35
CA ILE A 64 3.87 7.53 5.53
C ILE A 64 3.96 9.01 5.20
N GLU A 65 3.12 9.43 4.26
CA GLU A 65 2.98 10.82 3.84
C GLU A 65 1.53 11.26 4.07
N LEU A 66 1.37 12.50 4.53
CA LEU A 66 0.08 13.15 4.65
C LEU A 66 -0.03 14.20 3.54
N SER A 67 -1.05 14.05 2.70
CA SER A 67 -1.30 14.95 1.58
C SER A 67 -2.63 15.65 1.74
N ARG A 68 -2.72 16.83 1.15
CA ARG A 68 -3.92 17.65 1.08
C ARG A 68 -4.28 17.90 -0.37
N LEU A 69 -5.53 17.68 -0.79
CA LEU A 69 -5.91 17.81 -2.21
C LEU A 69 -5.91 19.26 -2.73
N SER A 70 -6.22 20.23 -1.86
CA SER A 70 -6.37 21.64 -2.23
C SER A 70 -5.06 22.43 -2.29
N VAL A 71 -3.93 21.84 -1.90
CA VAL A 71 -2.65 22.54 -1.79
C VAL A 71 -1.51 21.64 -2.29
N ASP A 72 -0.56 22.23 -2.99
CA ASP A 72 0.65 21.51 -3.38
C ASP A 72 1.55 21.24 -2.17
N GLY A 73 2.16 20.05 -2.17
CA GLY A 73 3.13 19.65 -1.17
C GLY A 73 2.65 18.50 -0.28
N LEU A 74 3.57 18.02 0.54
CA LEU A 74 3.35 16.87 1.42
C LEU A 74 3.79 17.23 2.85
N ILE A 75 3.20 16.56 3.81
CA ILE A 75 3.71 16.49 5.17
C ILE A 75 4.30 15.09 5.34
N TYR A 76 5.63 15.01 5.44
CA TYR A 76 6.35 13.75 5.58
C TYR A 76 6.25 13.24 7.03
N VAL A 77 5.36 12.28 7.27
CA VAL A 77 5.04 11.81 8.62
C VAL A 77 6.17 10.93 9.17
N ALA A 78 6.43 9.80 8.52
CA ALA A 78 7.45 8.86 8.98
C ALA A 78 8.08 8.09 7.82
N SER A 79 9.37 7.81 7.93
CA SER A 79 10.12 6.99 6.99
C SER A 79 10.53 5.65 7.60
N TYR A 80 10.63 4.63 6.76
CA TYR A 80 11.02 3.26 7.13
C TYR A 80 10.15 2.62 8.22
N VAL A 81 8.85 2.96 8.27
CA VAL A 81 7.90 2.35 9.21
C VAL A 81 7.87 0.84 9.00
N PRO A 82 8.18 0.03 10.04
CA PRO A 82 8.18 -1.42 9.90
C PRO A 82 6.77 -1.94 9.63
N SER A 83 6.58 -2.71 8.56
CA SER A 83 5.23 -3.16 8.18
C SER A 83 4.61 -4.16 9.16
N ILE A 84 5.41 -4.72 10.07
CA ILE A 84 4.96 -5.66 11.12
C ILE A 84 4.28 -4.95 12.29
N SER A 85 4.57 -3.67 12.50
CA SER A 85 3.76 -2.84 13.39
C SER A 85 2.47 -2.51 12.64
N PRO A 86 1.27 -2.77 13.18
CA PRO A 86 0.01 -2.54 12.46
C PRO A 86 -0.58 -1.15 12.70
N SER A 87 0.05 -0.32 13.53
CA SER A 87 -0.49 0.94 13.99
C SER A 87 0.60 1.97 14.29
N LEU A 88 0.22 3.25 14.21
CA LEU A 88 1.04 4.41 14.55
C LEU A 88 0.15 5.51 15.13
N ASN A 89 0.61 6.24 16.13
CA ASN A 89 -0.04 7.46 16.58
C ASN A 89 0.65 8.68 15.97
N VAL A 90 -0.13 9.67 15.56
CA VAL A 90 0.36 10.94 15.02
C VAL A 90 -0.13 12.09 15.88
N MET A 91 0.78 12.67 16.65
CA MET A 91 0.59 13.94 17.33
C MET A 91 0.72 15.08 16.32
N MET A 92 -0.29 15.93 16.24
CA MET A 92 -0.30 17.05 15.29
C MET A 92 -0.17 18.38 16.01
N THR A 93 0.75 19.22 15.54
CA THR A 93 0.97 20.57 16.07
C THR A 93 0.94 21.57 14.92
N ASP A 94 -0.02 22.49 14.92
CA ASP A 94 -0.14 23.54 13.89
C ASP A 94 -0.28 23.03 12.44
N VAL A 95 -0.93 21.88 12.25
CA VAL A 95 -1.31 21.41 10.91
C VAL A 95 -2.57 22.18 10.47
N PRO A 96 -2.60 22.81 9.28
CA PRO A 96 -3.75 23.61 8.85
C PRO A 96 -5.06 22.81 8.86
N PRO A 97 -6.17 23.35 9.39
CA PRO A 97 -7.45 22.67 9.32
C PRO A 97 -7.93 22.54 7.86
N GLY A 98 -8.63 21.44 7.56
CA GLY A 98 -9.11 21.11 6.23
C GLY A 98 -9.88 19.79 6.22
N ASP A 99 -10.62 19.51 5.16
CA ASP A 99 -11.46 18.31 5.01
C ASP A 99 -11.02 17.39 3.86
N ASP A 100 -9.84 17.67 3.33
CA ASP A 100 -9.32 17.12 2.08
C ASP A 100 -7.98 16.40 2.28
N TYR A 101 -7.78 15.83 3.47
CA TYR A 101 -6.57 15.10 3.84
C TYR A 101 -6.70 13.60 3.55
N PHE A 102 -5.58 13.00 3.17
CA PHE A 102 -5.43 11.56 3.00
C PHE A 102 -3.99 11.14 3.30
N LEU A 103 -3.82 9.90 3.77
CA LEU A 103 -2.52 9.29 3.97
C LEU A 103 -2.12 8.48 2.74
N LEU A 104 -0.85 8.56 2.39
CA LEU A 104 -0.22 7.68 1.41
C LEU A 104 0.80 6.81 2.12
N PHE A 105 0.74 5.51 1.84
CA PHE A 105 1.74 4.55 2.27
C PHE A 105 2.54 4.19 1.03
N VAL A 106 3.81 4.56 1.01
CA VAL A 106 4.66 4.54 -0.20
C VAL A 106 6.05 4.02 0.10
N ASN A 107 6.79 3.66 -0.92
CA ASN A 107 8.25 3.61 -0.87
C ASN A 107 8.76 4.83 -1.64
N SER A 108 9.19 5.86 -0.91
CA SER A 108 9.57 7.15 -1.51
C SER A 108 10.84 7.05 -2.37
N THR A 109 11.67 6.01 -2.16
CA THR A 109 12.90 5.81 -2.94
C THR A 109 12.60 5.38 -4.38
N VAL A 110 11.58 4.54 -4.58
CA VAL A 110 11.21 4.00 -5.90
C VAL A 110 9.87 4.52 -6.41
N GLY A 111 9.16 5.33 -5.62
CA GLY A 111 7.86 5.89 -5.96
C GLY A 111 6.71 4.88 -5.98
N LEU A 112 6.86 3.72 -5.32
CA LEU A 112 5.84 2.67 -5.31
C LEU A 112 4.80 2.95 -4.23
N LYS A 113 3.52 2.96 -4.60
CA LYS A 113 2.42 3.14 -3.65
C LYS A 113 1.87 1.80 -3.17
N TYR A 114 1.78 1.64 -1.86
CA TYR A 114 1.20 0.45 -1.22
C TYR A 114 -0.24 0.66 -0.77
N GLY A 115 -0.64 1.88 -0.39
CA GLY A 115 -1.97 2.13 0.13
C GLY A 115 -2.34 3.61 0.14
N THR A 116 -3.63 3.89 0.20
CA THR A 116 -4.18 5.24 0.39
C THR A 116 -5.36 5.17 1.35
N SER A 117 -5.40 6.05 2.33
CA SER A 117 -6.52 6.08 3.30
C SER A 117 -7.79 6.62 2.64
N SER A 118 -8.91 6.49 3.35
CA SER A 118 -10.07 7.33 3.05
C SER A 118 -9.74 8.81 3.32
N MET A 119 -10.46 9.71 2.66
CA MET A 119 -10.37 11.14 2.94
C MET A 119 -10.92 11.44 4.34
N PHE A 120 -10.22 12.29 5.06
CA PHE A 120 -10.56 12.70 6.43
C PHE A 120 -10.29 14.19 6.63
N SER A 121 -10.74 14.72 7.76
CA SER A 121 -10.57 16.13 8.11
C SER A 121 -9.65 16.33 9.30
N ILE A 122 -8.97 17.47 9.33
CA ILE A 122 -8.20 17.96 10.47
C ILE A 122 -8.89 19.20 10.98
N ARG A 123 -9.19 19.25 12.28
CA ARG A 123 -9.87 20.35 12.96
C ARG A 123 -8.98 20.95 14.04
N THR A 124 -9.27 22.20 14.40
CA THR A 124 -8.84 22.77 15.68
C THR A 124 -9.54 21.99 16.80
N SER A 125 -8.83 21.65 17.87
CA SER A 125 -9.13 20.63 18.90
C SER A 125 -10.57 20.48 19.44
N SER A 126 -11.49 21.42 19.24
CA SER A 126 -12.82 21.45 19.86
C SER A 126 -13.89 20.56 19.23
N ASN A 127 -13.72 20.05 18.00
CA ASN A 127 -14.78 19.36 17.25
C ASN A 127 -14.37 18.02 16.61
N ALA A 128 -13.23 17.45 16.98
CA ALA A 128 -12.75 16.21 16.36
C ALA A 128 -13.46 14.96 16.91
N THR A 129 -13.78 14.00 16.04
CA THR A 129 -14.08 12.61 16.39
C THR A 129 -12.75 11.90 16.68
N THR A 130 -12.16 12.24 17.83
CA THR A 130 -10.84 11.74 18.25
C THR A 130 -10.80 10.22 18.13
N THR A 131 -9.94 9.69 17.27
CA THR A 131 -9.61 8.27 17.30
C THR A 131 -8.79 8.02 18.57
N THR A 132 -9.16 7.00 19.34
CA THR A 132 -8.45 6.65 20.56
C THR A 132 -7.02 6.23 20.19
N PRO A 133 -5.97 6.89 20.70
CA PRO A 133 -4.59 6.48 20.44
C PRO A 133 -4.35 5.03 20.89
N ASP A 134 -3.54 4.30 20.14
CA ASP A 134 -3.10 2.96 20.53
C ASP A 134 -1.93 3.09 21.53
N PRO A 135 -2.09 2.72 22.81
CA PRO A 135 -1.02 2.90 23.81
C PRO A 135 0.20 2.01 23.54
N THR A 136 0.09 1.02 22.66
CA THR A 136 1.18 0.11 22.28
C THR A 136 1.94 0.60 21.04
N ALA A 137 1.39 1.57 20.32
CA ALA A 137 1.97 2.10 19.10
C ALA A 137 2.92 3.29 19.38
N PRO A 138 4.01 3.44 18.60
CA PRO A 138 4.86 4.61 18.68
C PRO A 138 4.09 5.89 18.31
N THR A 139 4.51 7.03 18.85
CA THR A 139 3.91 8.34 18.53
C THR A 139 4.90 9.18 17.75
N VAL A 140 4.48 9.67 16.59
CA VAL A 140 5.23 10.59 15.72
C VAL A 140 4.60 11.97 15.81
N THR A 141 5.40 13.01 15.90
CA THR A 141 4.91 14.40 15.98
C THR A 141 5.15 15.10 14.66
N ILE A 142 4.10 15.58 14.02
CA ILE A 142 4.18 16.38 12.78
C ILE A 142 3.74 17.82 13.05
N SER A 143 4.29 18.75 12.27
CA SER A 143 3.91 20.16 12.39
C SER A 143 4.00 20.96 11.10
N GLY A 144 3.17 21.99 11.00
CA GLY A 144 3.19 22.96 9.91
C GLY A 144 2.35 22.55 8.70
N SER A 145 2.46 23.36 7.65
CA SER A 145 1.75 23.17 6.38
C SER A 145 2.50 22.22 5.43
N PRO A 146 1.82 21.64 4.43
CA PRO A 146 2.47 20.86 3.38
C PRO A 146 3.66 21.60 2.74
N ASN A 147 4.79 20.90 2.60
CA ASN A 147 6.04 21.43 2.06
C ASN A 147 6.90 20.30 1.47
N SER A 148 7.10 20.30 0.15
CA SER A 148 7.88 19.28 -0.57
C SER A 148 9.38 19.28 -0.25
N LEU A 149 9.89 20.32 0.42
CA LEU A 149 11.30 20.41 0.85
C LEU A 149 11.49 19.98 2.31
N SER A 150 10.41 19.63 3.01
CA SER A 150 10.51 19.19 4.39
C SER A 150 11.08 17.78 4.50
N THR A 151 11.67 17.46 5.64
CA THR A 151 12.16 16.11 5.96
C THR A 151 11.07 15.32 6.70
N PHE A 152 11.18 13.99 6.69
CA PHE A 152 10.33 13.15 7.54
C PHE A 152 10.43 13.53 9.01
N ALA A 153 9.28 13.62 9.68
CA ALA A 153 9.25 13.94 11.11
C ALA A 153 9.84 12.83 11.98
N THR A 154 9.84 11.58 11.49
CA THR A 154 10.52 10.47 12.15
C THR A 154 11.10 9.49 11.13
N THR A 155 12.27 8.95 11.44
CA THR A 155 12.88 7.85 10.70
C THR A 155 13.02 6.66 11.64
N PHE A 156 12.31 5.58 11.33
CA PHE A 156 12.41 4.35 12.10
C PHE A 156 13.73 3.64 11.78
N PRO A 157 14.29 2.88 12.73
CA PRO A 157 15.45 2.05 12.45
C PRO A 157 15.11 1.07 11.31
N ALA A 158 16.10 0.85 10.43
CA ALA A 158 15.94 -0.08 9.31
C ALA A 158 15.46 -1.43 9.83
N SER A 159 14.39 -1.97 9.24
CA SER A 159 13.92 -3.29 9.62
C SER A 159 15.02 -4.31 9.31
N ALA A 160 15.35 -5.20 10.26
CA ALA A 160 16.38 -6.23 10.07
C ALA A 160 16.07 -7.17 8.88
N ASN A 161 14.82 -7.20 8.43
CA ASN A 161 14.34 -7.94 7.27
C ASN A 161 14.28 -7.10 5.97
N GLY A 162 14.62 -5.80 6.04
CA GLY A 162 14.60 -4.84 4.94
C GLY A 162 15.83 -4.87 4.03
N VAL A 163 16.89 -5.61 4.41
CA VAL A 163 17.93 -6.02 3.46
C VAL A 163 17.26 -6.90 2.42
N ALA A 164 17.40 -6.53 1.15
CA ALA A 164 16.92 -7.29 0.00
C ALA A 164 17.03 -8.79 0.29
N LEU A 165 15.88 -9.48 0.31
CA LEU A 165 15.85 -10.93 0.47
C LEU A 165 16.94 -11.51 -0.44
N PRO A 166 17.91 -12.29 0.09
CA PRO A 166 18.97 -12.87 -0.73
C PRO A 166 18.33 -13.47 -1.97
N GLY A 167 18.88 -13.26 -3.18
CA GLY A 167 18.16 -13.47 -4.44
C GLY A 167 17.31 -14.75 -4.54
N PHE A 168 17.72 -15.83 -3.87
CA PHE A 168 16.94 -17.05 -3.70
C PHE A 168 15.59 -16.89 -2.96
N LYS A 169 15.52 -16.12 -1.88
CA LYS A 169 14.27 -15.85 -1.16
C LYS A 169 13.37 -14.83 -1.88
N ALA A 170 13.95 -13.92 -2.67
CA ALA A 170 13.17 -13.07 -3.57
C ALA A 170 12.50 -13.93 -4.68
N VAL A 171 13.26 -14.87 -5.27
CA VAL A 171 12.72 -15.86 -6.21
C VAL A 171 11.65 -16.74 -5.54
N GLN A 172 11.83 -17.11 -4.28
CA GLN A 172 10.83 -17.88 -3.52
C GLN A 172 9.54 -17.08 -3.27
N ALA A 173 9.64 -15.80 -2.91
CA ALA A 173 8.49 -14.92 -2.75
C ALA A 173 7.74 -14.68 -4.07
N SER A 174 8.48 -14.63 -5.18
CA SER A 174 7.93 -14.51 -6.54
C SER A 174 7.56 -15.83 -7.19
N MET A 175 7.77 -16.97 -6.52
CA MET A 175 7.50 -18.30 -7.05
C MET A 175 6.07 -18.51 -7.55
N PRO A 176 5.00 -18.04 -6.88
CA PRO A 176 3.64 -18.15 -7.44
C PRO A 176 3.46 -17.33 -8.72
N GLN A 177 4.12 -16.17 -8.87
CA GLN A 177 4.04 -15.34 -10.07
C GLN A 177 4.84 -15.96 -11.22
N LEU A 178 6.05 -16.46 -10.94
CA LEU A 178 6.87 -17.19 -11.90
C LEU A 178 6.15 -18.46 -12.39
N LEU A 179 5.48 -19.17 -11.49
CA LEU A 179 4.70 -20.36 -11.81
C LEU A 179 3.48 -19.99 -12.66
N ALA A 180 2.75 -18.92 -12.32
CA ALA A 180 1.64 -18.42 -13.12
C ALA A 180 2.07 -18.00 -14.54
N ILE A 181 3.18 -17.28 -14.69
CA ILE A 181 3.74 -16.89 -16.00
C ILE A 181 4.16 -18.13 -16.79
N SER A 182 4.84 -19.08 -16.15
CA SER A 182 5.28 -20.31 -16.81
C SER A 182 4.12 -21.18 -17.29
N LEU A 183 3.06 -21.29 -16.49
CA LEU A 183 1.84 -22.00 -16.86
C LEU A 183 1.13 -21.27 -18.00
N ALA A 184 1.03 -19.94 -17.95
CA ALA A 184 0.44 -19.16 -19.03
C ALA A 184 1.15 -19.40 -20.37
N MET A 185 2.49 -19.37 -20.37
CA MET A 185 3.28 -19.68 -21.57
C MET A 185 3.05 -21.11 -22.07
N MET A 186 2.99 -22.09 -21.16
CA MET A 186 2.75 -23.49 -21.51
C MET A 186 1.36 -23.69 -22.14
N PHE A 187 0.32 -23.06 -21.59
CA PHE A 187 -1.03 -23.11 -22.16
C PHE A 187 -1.14 -22.41 -23.51
N CYS A 188 -0.41 -21.31 -23.72
CA CYS A 188 -0.32 -20.67 -25.04
C CYS A 188 0.33 -21.59 -26.09
N LEU A 189 1.44 -22.25 -25.75
CA LEU A 189 2.11 -23.19 -26.65
C LEU A 189 1.24 -24.41 -26.96
N MET A 190 0.55 -24.96 -25.95
CA MET A 190 -0.30 -26.14 -26.11
C MET A 190 -1.57 -25.81 -26.92
N GLY A 191 -2.14 -24.63 -26.74
CA GLY A 191 -3.20 -24.10 -27.61
C GLY A 191 -2.75 -23.98 -29.06
N GLY A 192 -1.52 -23.51 -29.30
CA GLY A 192 -0.89 -23.46 -30.61
C GLY A 192 -0.74 -24.83 -31.27
N VAL A 193 -0.18 -25.81 -30.55
CA VAL A 193 0.02 -27.19 -31.05
C VAL A 193 -1.31 -27.86 -31.42
N MET A 194 -2.35 -27.67 -30.60
CA MET A 194 -3.71 -28.19 -30.87
C MET A 194 -4.41 -27.50 -32.06
N THR A 195 -3.85 -26.41 -32.60
CA THR A 195 -4.34 -25.77 -33.84
C THR A 195 -3.72 -26.34 -35.11
N VAL A 196 -2.57 -27.01 -35.00
CA VAL A 196 -1.77 -27.47 -36.15
C VAL A 196 -1.93 -28.98 -36.40
N LEU A 197 -2.39 -29.73 -35.39
CA LEU A 197 -2.79 -31.14 -35.47
C LEU A 197 -4.30 -31.26 -35.75
#